data_AF-A0A926ZD02-F1
#
_entry.id   AF-A0A926ZD02-F1
#
_cell.length_a   1.000
_cell.length_b   1.000
_cell.length_c   1.000
_cell.angle_alpha   90.00
_cell.angle_beta   90.00
_cell.angle_gamma   90.00
#
_symmetry.space_group_name_H-M   'P 1'
#
loop_
_entity.id
_entity.type
_entity.pdbx_description
1 polymer ?
#
loop_
_entity_poly.entity_id
_entity_poly.type
_entity_poly.pdbx_seq_one_letter_code
_entity_poly.pdbx_strand_id
1 'polypeptide(L)'
;MAPETQLRQVKYLNNRIEQDHRNIKRITKPMLEFKSFHSARRTLSGIEAINMIRKGQVQGVERGDVRSQVEFVSQIFGLVA
;
A
#
# COMPACT_ATOMS: atom_id res chain seq x y z
N MET A 1 21.11 1.34 -16.09
CA MET A 1 21.52 2.17 -14.95
C MET A 1 20.30 2.95 -14.49
N ALA A 2 19.82 2.72 -13.28
CA ALA A 2 18.83 3.62 -12.69
C ALA A 2 19.45 5.03 -12.62
N PRO A 3 18.70 6.10 -12.91
CA PRO A 3 19.25 7.45 -12.81
C PRO A 3 19.77 7.67 -11.39
N GLU A 4 20.98 8.22 -11.26
CA GLU A 4 21.52 8.65 -9.97
C GLU A 4 20.47 9.51 -9.26
N THR A 5 20.07 9.09 -8.06
CA THR A 5 19.13 9.83 -7.24
C THR A 5 19.75 11.17 -6.88
N GLN A 6 19.37 12.25 -7.59
CA GLN A 6 19.85 13.60 -7.29
C GLN A 6 19.39 13.99 -5.88
N LEU A 7 20.36 14.25 -5.01
CA LEU A 7 20.12 14.69 -3.64
C LEU A 7 19.55 16.12 -3.69
N ARG A 8 18.24 16.27 -3.48
CA ARG A 8 17.62 17.59 -3.41
C ARG A 8 18.07 18.27 -2.12
N GLN A 9 18.87 19.34 -2.22
CA GLN A 9 19.29 20.17 -1.07
C GLN A 9 18.11 20.85 -0.36
N VAL A 10 16.96 20.96 -1.04
CA VAL A 10 15.80 21.69 -0.54
C VAL A 10 14.98 20.81 0.41
N LYS A 11 15.12 21.05 1.72
CA LYS A 11 14.49 20.28 2.81
C LYS A 11 12.98 20.08 2.66
N TYR A 12 12.24 21.08 2.15
CA TYR A 12 10.78 20.96 2.03
C TYR A 12 10.35 19.90 1.00
N LEU A 13 11.13 19.68 -0.07
CA LEU A 13 10.84 18.67 -1.08
C LEU A 13 11.03 17.26 -0.49
N ASN A 14 12.05 17.09 0.36
CA ASN A 14 12.30 15.83 1.06
C ASN A 14 11.17 15.54 2.03
N ASN A 15 10.70 16.53 2.80
CA ASN A 15 9.56 16.36 3.71
C ASN A 15 8.28 15.90 3.00
N ARG A 16 8.01 16.39 1.78
CA ARG A 16 6.81 16.00 1.01
C ARG A 16 6.86 14.55 0.55
N ILE A 17 8.02 14.10 0.06
CA ILE A 17 8.25 12.68 -0.28
C ILE A 17 8.13 11.82 0.99
N GLU A 18 8.71 12.30 2.09
CA GLU A 18 8.69 11.58 3.36
C GLU A 18 7.27 11.47 3.94
N GLN A 19 6.44 12.47 3.67
CA GLN A 19 5.04 12.45 4.08
C GLN A 19 4.21 11.48 3.25
N ASP A 20 4.49 11.36 1.96
CA ASP A 20 3.73 10.50 1.04
C ASP A 20 3.84 9.02 1.43
N HIS A 21 5.04 8.54 1.77
CA HIS A 21 5.25 7.16 2.17
C HIS A 21 4.92 6.87 3.66
N ARG A 22 4.43 7.85 4.42
CA ARG A 22 4.25 7.74 5.88
C ARG A 22 3.28 6.62 6.27
N ASN A 23 2.25 6.39 5.46
CA ASN A 23 1.27 5.33 5.69
C ASN A 23 1.90 3.94 5.56
N ILE A 24 2.75 3.74 4.54
CA ILE A 24 3.47 2.49 4.33
C ILE A 24 4.44 2.27 5.50
N LYS A 25 5.26 3.27 5.84
CA LYS A 25 6.20 3.19 6.97
C LYS A 25 5.50 2.89 8.29
N ARG A 26 4.30 3.45 8.53
CA ARG A 26 3.53 3.17 9.74
C ARG A 26 3.15 1.69 9.86
N ILE A 27 2.83 1.02 8.75
CA ILE A 27 2.47 -0.41 8.71
C ILE A 27 3.72 -1.28 8.82
N THR A 28 4.81 -0.92 8.13
CA THR A 28 6.01 -1.77 8.03
C THR A 28 6.97 -1.64 9.20
N LYS A 29 7.01 -0.49 9.89
CA LYS A 29 7.89 -0.25 11.04
C LYS A 29 7.75 -1.28 12.18
N PRO A 30 6.53 -1.67 12.64
CA PRO A 30 6.40 -2.73 13.65
C PRO A 30 6.74 -4.14 13.12
N MET A 31 6.82 -4.33 11.79
CA MET A 31 7.18 -5.62 11.17
C MET A 31 8.70 -5.86 11.13
N LEU A 32 9.51 -4.95 11.67
CA LEU A 32 10.97 -4.91 11.52
C LEU A 32 11.42 -4.83 10.06
N GLU A 33 10.62 -4.13 9.24
CA GLU A 33 10.85 -3.96 7.80
C GLU A 33 10.86 -5.29 7.04
N PHE A 34 11.59 -5.38 5.92
CA PHE A 34 11.55 -6.54 5.03
C PHE A 34 12.91 -7.22 4.95
N LYS A 35 12.92 -8.56 5.05
CA LYS A 35 14.13 -9.39 4.95
C LYS A 35 14.65 -9.58 3.51
N SER A 36 13.80 -9.38 2.50
CA SER A 36 14.17 -9.53 1.09
C SER A 36 13.30 -8.64 0.19
N PHE A 37 13.84 -8.25 -0.96
CA PHE A 37 13.10 -7.45 -1.95
C PHE A 37 11.85 -8.16 -2.49
N HIS A 38 11.93 -9.48 -2.67
CA HIS A 38 10.79 -10.27 -3.16
C HIS A 38 9.62 -10.23 -2.18
N SER A 39 9.90 -10.43 -0.89
CA SER A 39 8.88 -10.35 0.16
C SER A 39 8.37 -8.91 0.31
N ALA A 40 9.26 -7.91 0.28
CA ALA A 40 8.88 -6.50 0.32
C ALA A 40 7.88 -6.15 -0.79
N ARG A 41 8.18 -6.53 -2.04
CA ARG A 41 7.32 -6.27 -3.19
C ARG A 41 5.93 -6.86 -3.00
N ARG A 42 5.84 -8.13 -2.59
CA ARG A 42 4.55 -8.79 -2.35
C ARG A 42 3.75 -8.12 -1.24
N THR A 43 4.39 -7.81 -0.11
CA THR A 43 3.71 -7.17 1.02
C THR A 43 3.23 -5.75 0.66
N LEU A 44 4.07 -4.96 -0.02
CA LEU A 44 3.68 -3.62 -0.48
C LEU A 44 2.50 -3.67 -1.45
N SER A 45 2.52 -4.58 -2.43
CA SER A 45 1.37 -4.78 -3.33
C SER A 45 0.10 -5.19 -2.60
N GLY A 46 0.19 -6.01 -1.56
CA GLY A 46 -0.96 -6.35 -0.70
C GLY A 46 -1.50 -5.15 0.07
N ILE A 47 -0.62 -4.33 0.66
CA ILE A 47 -1.01 -3.09 1.36
C ILE A 47 -1.70 -2.12 0.39
N GLU A 48 -1.19 -1.99 -0.84
CA GLU A 48 -1.80 -1.17 -1.89
C GLU A 48 -3.17 -1.70 -2.31
N ALA A 49 -3.32 -3.01 -2.50
CA ALA A 49 -4.60 -3.64 -2.82
C ALA A 49 -5.68 -3.34 -1.78
N ILE A 50 -5.36 -3.50 -0.49
CA ILE A 50 -6.29 -3.17 0.60
C ILE A 50 -6.63 -1.67 0.61
N ASN A 51 -5.65 -0.80 0.32
CA ASN A 51 -5.90 0.64 0.21
C ASN A 51 -6.82 0.99 -0.97
N MET A 52 -6.70 0.31 -2.11
CA MET A 52 -7.59 0.50 -3.27
C MET A 52 -9.02 0.10 -2.94
N ILE A 53 -9.21 -1.04 -2.29
CA ILE A 53 -10.53 -1.51 -1.81
C ILE A 53 -11.13 -0.46 -0.86
N ARG A 54 -10.39 -0.03 0.15
CA ARG A 54 -10.86 0.96 1.14
C ARG A 54 -11.25 2.30 0.51
N LYS A 55 -10.55 2.70 -0.55
CA LYS A 55 -10.82 3.94 -1.29
C LYS A 55 -11.97 3.83 -2.29
N GLY A 56 -12.49 2.63 -2.53
CA GLY A 56 -13.50 2.37 -3.56
C GLY A 56 -12.96 2.47 -4.98
N GLN A 57 -11.68 2.16 -5.17
CA GLN A 57 -11.03 2.18 -6.50
C GLN A 57 -11.21 0.86 -7.26
N VAL A 58 -11.88 -0.10 -6.65
CA VAL A 58 -12.21 -1.40 -7.25
C VAL A 58 -13.59 -1.30 -7.86
N GLN A 59 -13.74 -1.75 -9.11
CA GLN A 59 -15.02 -1.72 -9.81
C GLN A 59 -16.06 -2.55 -9.05
N GLY A 60 -17.24 -1.96 -8.82
CA GLY A 60 -18.32 -2.61 -8.08
C GLY A 60 -18.14 -2.64 -6.55
N VAL A 61 -17.06 -2.05 -6.02
CA VAL A 61 -16.83 -1.94 -4.58
C VAL A 61 -16.70 -0.48 -4.22
N GLU A 62 -17.80 0.11 -3.76
CA GLU A 62 -17.84 1.53 -3.43
C GLU A 62 -17.13 1.86 -2.11
N ARG A 63 -16.71 3.13 -1.99
CA ARG A 63 -16.10 3.63 -0.77
C ARG A 63 -17.17 3.74 0.33
N GLY A 64 -16.97 3.01 1.41
CA GLY A 64 -17.88 3.04 2.57
C GLY A 64 -18.94 1.94 2.55
N ASP A 65 -19.08 1.22 1.44
CA ASP A 65 -19.86 -0.02 1.40
C ASP A 65 -19.04 -1.17 2.00
N VAL A 66 -19.18 -1.33 3.32
CA VAL A 66 -18.45 -2.35 4.08
C VAL A 66 -18.85 -3.77 3.65
N ARG A 67 -20.10 -4.00 3.24
CA ARG A 67 -20.57 -5.34 2.85
C ARG A 67 -19.91 -5.77 1.55
N SER A 68 -19.98 -4.93 0.52
CA SER A 68 -19.33 -5.22 -0.76
C SER A 68 -17.81 -5.36 -0.62
N GLN A 69 -17.17 -4.59 0.25
CA GLN A 69 -15.74 -4.75 0.56
C GLN A 69 -15.41 -6.10 1.19
N VAL A 70 -16.22 -6.56 2.15
CA VAL A 70 -16.02 -7.87 2.81
C VAL A 70 -16.27 -9.02 1.86
N GLU A 71 -17.32 -8.94 1.04
CA GLU A 71 -17.64 -9.95 0.03
C GLU A 71 -16.50 -10.07 -1.00
N PHE A 72 -16.02 -8.94 -1.52
CA PHE A 72 -14.91 -8.90 -2.47
C PHE A 72 -13.62 -9.52 -1.90
N VAL A 73 -13.27 -9.19 -0.64
CA VAL A 73 -12.12 -9.81 0.03
C VAL A 73 -12.33 -11.32 0.18
N SER A 74 -13.53 -11.75 0.57
CA SER A 74 -13.85 -13.17 0.75
C SER A 74 -13.73 -13.96 -0.56
N GLN A 75 -14.13 -13.36 -1.69
CA GLN A 75 -13.96 -13.94 -3.03
C GLN A 75 -12.49 -14.09 -3.42
N ILE A 76 -11.66 -13.07 -3.17
CA ILE A 76 -10.20 -13.13 -3.45
C ILE A 76 -9.54 -14.29 -2.70
N PHE A 77 -9.91 -14.49 -1.44
CA PHE A 77 -9.31 -15.51 -0.59
C PHE A 77 -10.02 -16.88 -0.68
N GLY A 78 -11.08 -17.00 -1.50
CA GLY A 78 -11.84 -18.25 -1.64
C GLY A 78 -12.50 -18.72 -0.35
N LEU A 79 -12.86 -17.79 0.53
CA LEU A 79 -13.46 -18.10 1.85
C LEU A 79 -14.96 -18.38 1.77
N VAL A 80 -15.59 -18.02 0.66
CA VAL A 80 -17.02 -18.26 0.39
C VAL A 80 -17.09 -19.08 -0.90
N ALA A 81 -17.57 -20.31 -0.78
CA ALA A 81 -17.97 -21.20 -1.88
C ALA A 81 -19.49 -21.15 -2.05
#